data_AF-A0A923ST15-F1
#
_entry.id   AF-A0A923ST15-F1
#
_cell.length_a   1.000
_cell.length_b   1.000
_cell.length_c   1.000
_cell.angle_alpha   90.00
_cell.angle_beta   90.00
_cell.angle_gamma   90.00
#
_symmetry.space_group_name_H-M   'P 1'
#
loop_
_entity.id
_entity.type
_entity.pdbx_description
1 polymer ?
#
loop_
_entity_poly.entity_id
_entity_poly.type
_entity_poly.pdbx_seq_one_letter_code
_entity_poly.pdbx_strand_id
1 'polypeptide(L)'
;MIKWDLLTEQDWMTIRREKNVRIEVPAGQIASFSRKLPEGWGSGYKNVTVVCVCESQQQANRQIPAFLEIPIWRREIKVDPLVEKMDFEPWLAGGKIKRVSCSGEVGSGGRLCRYEWVLDLREQCVRQKIEFCFARTGTNFQKGQKQYRIAEAIQKEQAAKAGIDYNPQEEKAADLESLFERLSGSKFRSGFRLGKKEIQYAEEKGRDTIRLHAQEFVRKRLAPAEIANDGRQTPMRGHPVFPAQHATGTCCRGCLYKWHRIEKGRELSEEEQAYIVSVICEWIARQMKSMGKDF
;
A
#
# COMPACT_ATOMS: atom_id res chain seq x y z
N MET A 1 12.92 -21.80 -0.20
CA MET A 1 13.44 -20.59 0.48
C MET A 1 14.84 -20.34 -0.04
N ILE A 2 15.17 -19.12 -0.45
CA ILE A 2 16.52 -18.78 -0.95
C ILE A 2 17.49 -18.83 0.23
N LYS A 3 18.54 -19.64 0.13
CA LYS A 3 19.64 -19.69 1.10
C LYS A 3 20.60 -18.54 0.81
N TRP A 4 20.21 -17.34 1.22
CA TRP A 4 20.91 -16.11 0.87
C TRP A 4 22.37 -16.08 1.35
N ASP A 5 22.67 -16.82 2.40
CA ASP A 5 23.98 -16.94 3.02
C ASP A 5 24.98 -17.76 2.18
N LEU A 6 24.49 -18.51 1.20
CA LEU A 6 25.26 -19.32 0.25
C LEU A 6 25.30 -18.74 -1.16
N LEU A 7 24.70 -17.56 -1.39
CA LEU A 7 24.67 -16.94 -2.71
C LEU A 7 26.07 -16.48 -3.12
N THR A 8 26.45 -16.85 -4.34
CA THR A 8 27.62 -16.34 -5.04
C THR A 8 27.30 -15.05 -5.79
N GLU A 9 28.32 -14.34 -6.28
CA GLU A 9 28.11 -13.17 -7.16
C GLU A 9 27.29 -13.52 -8.40
N GLN A 10 27.47 -14.71 -8.98
CA GLN A 10 26.71 -15.17 -10.13
C GLN A 10 25.22 -15.38 -9.79
N ASP A 11 24.93 -15.86 -8.58
CA ASP A 11 23.55 -16.00 -8.11
C ASP A 11 22.90 -14.62 -7.93
N TRP A 12 23.64 -13.65 -7.38
CA TRP A 12 23.16 -12.27 -7.27
C TRP A 12 22.93 -11.60 -8.62
N MET A 13 23.76 -11.86 -9.63
CA MET A 13 23.54 -11.40 -11.00
C MET A 13 22.27 -11.99 -11.61
N THR A 14 21.99 -13.27 -11.33
CA THR A 14 20.74 -13.94 -11.74
C THR A 14 19.55 -13.29 -11.03
N ILE A 15 19.60 -13.16 -9.70
CA ILE A 15 18.55 -12.52 -8.89
C ILE A 15 18.24 -11.11 -9.39
N ARG A 16 19.23 -10.32 -9.82
CA ARG A 16 19.02 -8.96 -10.33
C ARG A 16 18.13 -8.92 -11.59
N ARG A 17 18.08 -9.99 -12.36
CA ARG A 17 17.30 -10.10 -13.62
C ARG A 17 15.96 -10.79 -13.43
N GLU A 18 15.80 -11.56 -12.37
CA GLU A 18 14.57 -12.29 -12.05
C GLU A 18 13.43 -11.38 -11.64
N LYS A 19 12.19 -11.80 -11.90
CA LYS A 19 11.01 -11.02 -11.48
C LYS A 19 10.55 -11.46 -10.08
N ASN A 20 10.28 -10.50 -9.21
CA ASN A 20 9.62 -10.70 -7.90
C ASN A 20 10.32 -11.70 -6.98
N VAL A 21 11.63 -11.53 -6.76
CA VAL A 21 12.42 -12.38 -5.86
C VAL A 21 12.12 -12.03 -4.40
N ARG A 22 12.00 -13.03 -3.54
CA ARG A 22 11.74 -12.86 -2.11
C ARG A 22 12.76 -13.61 -1.28
N ILE A 23 13.49 -12.88 -0.43
CA ILE A 23 14.56 -13.40 0.44
C ILE A 23 14.08 -13.31 1.89
N GLU A 24 13.88 -14.45 2.54
CA GLU A 24 13.63 -14.50 3.99
C GLU A 24 14.95 -14.56 4.73
N VAL A 25 15.21 -13.58 5.59
CA VAL A 25 16.37 -13.53 6.46
C VAL A 25 15.95 -14.05 7.83
N PRO A 26 16.46 -15.23 8.25
CA PRO A 26 16.09 -15.82 9.51
C PRO A 26 16.38 -14.93 10.71
N ALA A 27 15.62 -15.20 11.76
CA ALA A 27 15.78 -14.68 13.09
C ALA A 27 17.26 -14.67 13.52
N GLY A 28 17.83 -13.48 13.74
CA GLY A 28 19.19 -13.28 14.25
C GLY A 28 20.22 -12.99 13.17
N GLN A 29 19.84 -13.06 11.89
CA GLN A 29 20.81 -13.02 10.80
C GLN A 29 20.83 -11.68 10.02
N ILE A 30 20.03 -10.69 10.40
CA ILE A 30 19.98 -9.38 9.73
C ILE A 30 21.36 -8.70 9.66
N ALA A 31 22.15 -8.75 10.74
CA ALA A 31 23.50 -8.19 10.75
C ALA A 31 24.50 -8.95 9.87
N SER A 32 24.25 -10.24 9.62
CA SER A 32 25.06 -11.03 8.68
C SER A 32 24.62 -10.77 7.23
N PHE A 33 23.32 -10.59 7.02
CA PHE A 33 22.75 -10.22 5.72
C PHE A 33 23.31 -8.89 5.21
N SER A 34 23.36 -7.86 6.06
CA SER A 34 23.90 -6.54 5.67
C SER A 34 25.37 -6.58 5.20
N ARG A 35 26.16 -7.54 5.68
CA ARG A 35 27.57 -7.71 5.34
C ARG A 35 27.82 -8.57 4.08
N LYS A 36 26.80 -9.30 3.61
CA LYS A 36 26.89 -10.21 2.45
C LYS A 36 26.18 -9.68 1.19
N LEU A 37 25.85 -8.39 1.16
CA LEU A 37 25.24 -7.78 -0.02
C LEU A 37 26.26 -7.76 -1.18
N PRO A 38 25.83 -8.06 -2.42
CA PRO A 38 26.73 -8.17 -3.56
C PRO A 38 27.29 -6.82 -3.98
N GLU A 39 28.35 -6.86 -4.79
CA GLU A 39 28.80 -5.66 -5.49
C GLU A 39 27.68 -5.14 -6.40
N GLY A 40 27.49 -3.82 -6.42
CA GLY A 40 26.43 -3.18 -7.22
C GLY A 40 25.03 -3.26 -6.62
N TRP A 41 24.87 -3.70 -5.35
CA TRP A 41 23.60 -3.67 -4.64
C TRP A 41 22.96 -2.27 -4.58
N GLY A 42 23.78 -1.22 -4.38
CA GLY A 42 23.33 0.17 -4.39
C GLY A 42 22.23 0.44 -3.35
N SER A 43 21.10 1.00 -3.80
CA SER A 43 19.91 1.26 -2.97
C SER A 43 18.99 0.03 -2.82
N GLY A 44 19.43 -1.13 -3.29
CA GLY A 44 18.68 -2.38 -3.33
C GLY A 44 18.02 -2.65 -4.68
N TYR A 45 17.91 -3.93 -5.02
CA TYR A 45 17.28 -4.38 -6.27
C TYR A 45 15.75 -4.20 -6.23
N LYS A 46 15.18 -3.51 -7.22
CA LYS A 46 13.74 -3.16 -7.27
C LYS A 46 12.81 -4.37 -7.32
N ASN A 47 13.30 -5.48 -7.86
CA ASN A 47 12.60 -6.75 -8.00
C ASN A 47 12.74 -7.65 -6.77
N VAL A 48 13.51 -7.24 -5.75
CA VAL A 48 13.78 -8.04 -4.55
C VAL A 48 13.00 -7.50 -3.35
N THR A 49 12.31 -8.41 -2.66
CA THR A 49 11.72 -8.21 -1.34
C THR A 49 12.58 -8.91 -0.30
N VAL A 50 13.02 -8.17 0.72
CA VAL A 50 13.71 -8.77 1.87
C VAL A 50 12.74 -8.84 3.05
N VAL A 51 12.67 -10.01 3.67
CA VAL A 51 11.76 -10.31 4.77
C VAL A 51 12.59 -10.54 6.04
N CYS A 52 12.39 -9.69 7.05
CA CYS A 52 12.99 -9.87 8.38
C CYS A 52 12.11 -10.81 9.21
N VAL A 53 12.62 -12.01 9.52
CA VAL A 53 11.92 -12.96 10.40
C VAL A 53 12.20 -12.63 11.86
N CYS A 54 11.14 -12.50 12.66
CA CYS A 54 11.19 -12.29 14.10
C CYS A 54 10.39 -13.39 14.81
N GLU A 55 10.86 -13.82 15.97
CA GLU A 55 10.22 -14.87 16.78
C GLU A 55 9.94 -14.39 18.23
N SER A 56 10.41 -13.18 18.59
CA SER A 56 10.15 -12.53 19.88
C SER A 56 10.33 -11.01 19.81
N GLN A 57 9.75 -10.28 20.75
CA GLN A 57 9.87 -8.83 20.90
C GLN A 57 11.31 -8.43 21.17
N GLN A 58 12.03 -9.18 22.02
CA GLN A 58 13.45 -8.92 22.28
C GLN A 58 14.27 -8.99 20.98
N GLN A 59 13.94 -9.94 20.12
CA GLN A 59 14.59 -10.10 18.84
C GLN A 59 14.23 -8.97 17.86
N ALA A 60 12.96 -8.62 17.80
CA ALA A 60 12.45 -7.50 17.00
C ALA A 60 13.15 -6.18 17.38
N ASN A 61 13.23 -5.88 18.69
CA ASN A 61 13.93 -4.71 19.24
C ASN A 61 15.38 -4.60 18.77
N ARG A 62 16.07 -5.73 18.59
CA ARG A 62 17.48 -5.76 18.16
C ARG A 62 17.63 -5.65 16.64
N GLN A 63 16.77 -6.30 15.87
CA GLN A 63 17.00 -6.49 14.44
C GLN A 63 16.27 -5.49 13.55
N ILE A 64 15.06 -5.06 13.91
CA ILE A 64 14.27 -4.17 13.06
C ILE A 64 14.97 -2.83 12.87
N PRO A 65 15.53 -2.16 13.91
CA PRO A 65 16.29 -0.93 13.70
C PRO A 65 17.43 -1.10 12.71
N ALA A 66 18.24 -2.16 12.86
CA ALA A 66 19.33 -2.46 11.92
C ALA A 66 18.81 -2.75 10.50
N PHE A 67 17.70 -3.48 10.38
CA PHE A 67 17.06 -3.81 9.11
C PHE A 67 16.56 -2.57 8.35
N LEU A 68 16.07 -1.55 9.06
CA LEU A 68 15.60 -0.30 8.46
C LEU A 68 16.74 0.56 7.86
N GLU A 69 17.98 0.34 8.30
CA GLU A 69 19.17 1.04 7.81
C GLU A 69 19.81 0.36 6.59
N ILE A 70 19.54 -0.92 6.34
CA ILE A 70 20.05 -1.62 5.16
C ILE A 70 19.40 -1.02 3.90
N PRO A 71 20.13 -0.71 2.82
CA PRO A 71 19.57 -0.15 1.59
C PRO A 71 18.71 -1.18 0.84
N ILE A 72 17.44 -1.30 1.19
CA ILE A 72 16.50 -2.28 0.64
C ILE A 72 15.35 -1.55 -0.04
N TRP A 73 14.98 -2.00 -1.24
CA TRP A 73 13.86 -1.45 -2.00
C TRP A 73 12.50 -1.79 -1.37
N ARG A 74 12.24 -3.08 -1.09
CA ARG A 74 11.00 -3.55 -0.46
C ARG A 74 11.29 -4.37 0.79
N ARG A 75 10.81 -3.88 1.94
CA ARG A 75 10.96 -4.51 3.26
C ARG A 75 9.64 -5.09 3.72
N GLU A 76 9.71 -6.29 4.28
CA GLU A 76 8.60 -6.91 4.99
C GLU A 76 9.07 -7.51 6.32
N ILE A 77 8.16 -7.62 7.27
CA ILE A 77 8.40 -8.30 8.55
C ILE A 77 7.53 -9.55 8.60
N LYS A 78 8.11 -10.64 9.09
CA LYS A 78 7.41 -11.90 9.31
C LYS A 78 7.59 -12.33 10.76
N VAL A 79 6.50 -12.53 11.48
CA VAL A 79 6.50 -13.13 12.81
C VAL A 79 6.14 -14.60 12.70
N ASP A 80 7.12 -15.48 12.78
CA ASP A 80 6.93 -16.90 12.52
C ASP A 80 7.89 -17.73 13.39
N PRO A 81 7.45 -18.22 14.58
CA PRO A 81 6.06 -18.20 15.06
C PRO A 81 5.71 -16.97 15.93
N LEU A 82 4.44 -16.57 15.92
CA LEU A 82 3.83 -15.62 16.85
C LEU A 82 3.41 -16.34 18.13
N VAL A 83 4.27 -16.27 19.15
CA VAL A 83 4.12 -16.98 20.44
C VAL A 83 4.05 -16.05 21.65
N GLU A 84 4.07 -14.75 21.40
CA GLU A 84 3.87 -13.70 22.37
C GLU A 84 3.26 -12.46 21.72
N LYS A 85 2.82 -11.50 22.53
CA LYS A 85 2.35 -10.20 22.04
C LYS A 85 3.55 -9.41 21.49
N MET A 86 3.39 -8.84 20.31
CA MET A 86 4.42 -8.03 19.62
C MET A 86 3.97 -6.58 19.50
N ASP A 87 4.87 -5.65 19.75
CA ASP A 87 4.68 -4.21 19.51
C ASP A 87 5.70 -3.72 18.47
N PHE A 88 5.18 -3.40 17.30
CA PHE A 88 5.91 -2.91 16.13
C PHE A 88 5.62 -1.44 15.83
N GLU A 89 4.72 -0.79 16.56
CA GLU A 89 4.29 0.59 16.32
C GLU A 89 5.47 1.56 16.13
N PRO A 90 6.57 1.49 16.91
CA PRO A 90 7.73 2.39 16.74
C PRO A 90 8.40 2.32 15.35
N TRP A 91 8.25 1.20 14.63
CA TRP A 91 8.95 0.96 13.36
C TRP A 91 8.03 1.05 12.14
N LEU A 92 6.72 0.88 12.33
CA LEU A 92 5.75 0.92 11.25
C LEU A 92 5.52 2.35 10.72
N ALA A 93 5.58 3.37 11.59
CA ALA A 93 5.33 4.77 11.23
C ALA A 93 6.32 5.33 10.18
N GLY A 94 7.50 4.72 10.00
CA GLY A 94 8.53 5.20 9.08
C GLY A 94 8.26 4.95 7.59
N GLY A 95 7.15 4.30 7.21
CA GLY A 95 6.75 4.07 5.80
C GLY A 95 7.65 3.14 4.97
N LYS A 96 8.78 2.67 5.55
CA LYS A 96 9.77 1.78 4.93
C LYS A 96 9.30 0.33 4.82
N ILE A 97 8.39 -0.11 5.70
CA ILE A 97 7.84 -1.47 5.74
C ILE A 97 6.58 -1.53 4.89
N LYS A 98 6.48 -2.54 4.02
CA LYS A 98 5.33 -2.70 3.11
C LYS A 98 4.32 -3.74 3.57
N ARG A 99 4.77 -4.72 4.35
CA ARG A 99 3.90 -5.78 4.86
C ARG A 99 4.41 -6.34 6.18
N VAL A 100 3.47 -6.71 7.04
CA VAL A 100 3.68 -7.58 8.20
C VAL A 100 2.87 -8.86 8.01
N SER A 101 3.47 -10.01 8.25
CA SER A 101 2.74 -11.29 8.28
C SER A 101 3.02 -12.04 9.57
N CYS A 102 2.05 -12.80 10.07
CA CYS A 102 2.24 -13.64 11.24
C CYS A 102 1.67 -15.06 11.07
N SER A 103 2.30 -16.02 11.76
CA SER A 103 1.94 -17.44 11.75
C SER A 103 2.07 -18.02 13.15
N GLY A 104 1.16 -18.89 13.58
CA GLY A 104 1.37 -19.71 14.76
C GLY A 104 2.34 -20.87 14.52
N GLU A 105 2.89 -21.42 15.60
CA GLU A 105 3.88 -22.50 15.55
C GLU A 105 3.26 -23.85 15.15
N VAL A 106 3.96 -24.60 14.32
CA VAL A 106 3.53 -25.92 13.82
C VAL A 106 4.22 -27.04 14.60
N GLY A 107 3.61 -28.22 14.59
CA GLY A 107 4.14 -29.42 15.23
C GLY A 107 3.40 -29.77 16.51
N SER A 108 3.59 -31.01 16.98
CA SER A 108 2.84 -31.59 18.10
C SER A 108 2.96 -30.81 19.41
N GLY A 109 4.11 -30.15 19.62
CA GLY A 109 4.43 -29.28 20.75
C GLY A 109 4.43 -27.77 20.44
N GLY A 110 3.81 -27.34 19.33
CA GLY A 110 3.79 -25.93 18.95
C GLY A 110 3.23 -25.03 20.08
N ARG A 111 3.91 -23.93 20.39
CA ARG A 111 3.49 -22.99 21.43
C ARG A 111 2.15 -22.34 21.07
N LEU A 112 1.47 -21.87 22.10
CA LEU A 112 0.15 -21.27 21.98
C LEU A 112 0.21 -19.96 21.18
N CYS A 113 -0.52 -19.88 20.07
CA CYS A 113 -0.79 -18.64 19.36
C CYS A 113 -2.15 -18.10 19.80
N ARG A 114 -2.19 -16.88 20.34
CA ARG A 114 -3.46 -16.24 20.74
C ARG A 114 -3.97 -15.34 19.63
N TYR A 115 -5.24 -15.48 19.27
CA TYR A 115 -5.91 -14.65 18.28
C TYR A 115 -5.88 -13.16 18.64
N GLU A 116 -5.91 -12.83 19.94
CA GLU A 116 -5.80 -11.45 20.42
C GLU A 116 -4.47 -10.80 20.00
N TRP A 117 -3.36 -11.55 19.97
CA TRP A 117 -2.06 -11.05 19.51
C TRP A 117 -2.06 -10.81 18.01
N VAL A 118 -2.73 -11.67 17.25
CA VAL A 118 -2.91 -11.52 15.80
C VAL A 118 -3.71 -10.25 15.50
N LEU A 119 -4.81 -10.02 16.22
CA LEU A 119 -5.64 -8.82 16.06
C LEU A 119 -4.92 -7.53 16.46
N ASP A 120 -4.17 -7.57 17.56
CA ASP A 120 -3.38 -6.41 18.01
C ASP A 120 -2.31 -6.03 16.98
N LEU A 121 -1.57 -7.01 16.45
CA LEU A 121 -0.58 -6.78 15.39
C LEU A 121 -1.22 -6.26 14.10
N ARG A 122 -2.39 -6.79 13.73
CA ARG A 122 -3.18 -6.26 12.61
C ARG A 122 -3.55 -4.80 12.83
N GLU A 123 -4.01 -4.43 14.02
CA GLU A 123 -4.45 -3.08 14.32
C GLU A 123 -3.30 -2.06 14.18
N GLN A 124 -2.11 -2.41 14.65
CA GLN A 124 -0.88 -1.63 14.42
C GLN A 124 -0.63 -1.39 12.92
N CYS A 125 -0.81 -2.42 12.08
CA CYS A 125 -0.64 -2.30 10.62
C CYS A 125 -1.73 -1.43 9.98
N VAL A 126 -2.99 -1.56 10.40
CA VAL A 126 -4.12 -0.77 9.90
C VAL A 126 -3.94 0.71 10.19
N ARG A 127 -3.50 1.07 11.41
CA ARG A 127 -3.22 2.47 11.79
C ARG A 127 -2.18 3.12 10.86
N GLN A 128 -1.19 2.34 10.43
CA GLN A 128 -0.08 2.81 9.61
C GLN A 128 -0.26 2.54 8.10
N LYS A 129 -1.45 2.05 7.68
CA LYS A 129 -1.75 1.68 6.28
C LYS A 129 -0.73 0.70 5.67
N ILE A 130 -0.29 -0.28 6.46
CA ILE A 130 0.64 -1.34 6.05
C ILE A 130 -0.14 -2.63 5.81
N GLU A 131 0.20 -3.37 4.75
CA GLU A 131 -0.42 -4.65 4.44
C GLU A 131 -0.21 -5.65 5.59
N PHE A 132 -1.27 -6.37 5.99
CA PHE A 132 -1.21 -7.39 7.03
C PHE A 132 -1.75 -8.73 6.52
N CYS A 133 -1.08 -9.82 6.87
CA CYS A 133 -1.51 -11.18 6.55
C CYS A 133 -1.41 -12.12 7.75
N PHE A 134 -2.50 -12.80 8.08
CA PHE A 134 -2.53 -13.91 9.02
C PHE A 134 -2.35 -15.22 8.24
N ALA A 135 -1.11 -15.69 8.13
CA ALA A 135 -0.75 -16.75 7.20
C ALA A 135 -1.13 -18.16 7.71
N ARG A 136 -1.14 -18.35 9.03
CA ARG A 136 -1.38 -19.67 9.64
C ARG A 136 -1.76 -19.56 11.12
N THR A 137 -2.69 -20.38 11.58
CA THR A 137 -3.10 -20.44 13.00
C THR A 137 -2.10 -21.08 13.95
N GLY A 138 -1.35 -22.08 13.49
CA GLY A 138 -0.49 -22.93 14.34
C GLY A 138 -1.26 -24.10 14.95
N THR A 139 -0.54 -25.03 15.60
CA THR A 139 -1.12 -26.25 16.17
C THR A 139 -2.00 -25.95 17.37
N ASN A 140 -1.52 -25.13 18.29
CA ASN A 140 -2.25 -24.75 19.50
C ASN A 140 -2.67 -23.28 19.37
N PHE A 141 -3.97 -23.04 19.24
CA PHE A 141 -4.53 -21.72 18.93
C PHE A 141 -5.63 -21.33 19.92
N GLN A 142 -5.62 -20.11 20.45
CA GLN A 142 -6.65 -19.63 21.36
C GLN A 142 -7.45 -18.47 20.76
N LYS A 143 -8.78 -18.56 20.79
CA LYS A 143 -9.70 -17.47 20.42
C LYS A 143 -10.70 -17.24 21.56
N GLY A 144 -10.60 -16.08 22.21
CA GLY A 144 -11.32 -15.79 23.45
C GLY A 144 -10.94 -16.81 24.53
N GLN A 145 -11.94 -17.45 25.14
CA GLN A 145 -11.73 -18.47 26.16
C GLN A 145 -11.52 -19.89 25.58
N LYS A 146 -11.75 -20.09 24.28
CA LYS A 146 -11.63 -21.41 23.64
C LYS A 146 -10.22 -21.64 23.12
N GLN A 147 -9.67 -22.81 23.45
CA GLN A 147 -8.43 -23.32 22.87
C GLN A 147 -8.75 -24.42 21.86
N TYR A 148 -8.02 -24.38 20.76
CA TYR A 148 -8.17 -25.27 19.62
C TYR A 148 -6.84 -25.95 19.35
N ARG A 149 -6.90 -27.25 19.04
CA ARG A 149 -5.80 -27.97 18.44
C ARG A 149 -6.10 -28.17 16.96
N ILE A 150 -5.40 -27.44 16.09
CA ILE A 150 -5.71 -27.35 14.66
C ILE A 150 -4.71 -28.21 13.88
N ALA A 151 -5.22 -29.18 13.13
CA ALA A 151 -4.39 -30.06 12.29
C ALA A 151 -3.66 -29.25 11.21
N GLU A 152 -2.38 -29.56 10.99
CA GLU A 152 -1.50 -28.80 10.07
C GLU A 152 -2.11 -28.56 8.68
N ALA A 153 -2.78 -29.58 8.14
CA ALA A 153 -3.43 -29.56 6.83
C ALA A 153 -4.45 -28.41 6.67
N ILE A 154 -5.11 -27.97 7.75
CA ILE A 154 -6.15 -26.95 7.70
C ILE A 154 -5.72 -25.60 8.31
N GLN A 155 -4.51 -25.47 8.86
CA GLN A 155 -4.13 -24.26 9.61
C GLN A 155 -4.12 -22.98 8.77
N LYS A 156 -3.72 -23.07 7.48
CA LYS A 156 -3.75 -21.94 6.54
C LYS A 156 -5.18 -21.57 6.14
N GLU A 157 -6.01 -22.58 5.87
CA GLU A 157 -7.42 -22.39 5.55
C GLU A 157 -8.18 -21.76 6.70
N GLN A 158 -7.94 -22.20 7.94
CA GLN A 158 -8.56 -21.63 9.13
C GLN A 158 -8.11 -20.18 9.38
N ALA A 159 -6.85 -19.85 9.07
CA ALA A 159 -6.37 -18.47 9.15
C ALA A 159 -7.06 -17.57 8.10
N ALA A 160 -7.15 -18.03 6.85
CA ALA A 160 -7.85 -17.33 5.78
C ALA A 160 -9.34 -17.12 6.09
N LYS A 161 -10.02 -18.13 6.66
CA LYS A 161 -11.42 -18.05 7.10
C LYS A 161 -11.68 -17.01 8.19
N ALA A 162 -10.64 -16.52 8.89
CA ALA A 162 -10.79 -15.43 9.84
C ALA A 162 -11.13 -14.09 9.14
N GLY A 163 -10.77 -13.92 7.86
CA GLY A 163 -11.12 -12.73 7.08
C GLY A 163 -10.48 -11.44 7.62
N ILE A 164 -9.30 -11.55 8.22
CA ILE A 164 -8.63 -10.43 8.91
C ILE A 164 -7.41 -9.88 8.18
N ASP A 165 -7.05 -10.43 7.03
CA ASP A 165 -6.02 -9.84 6.18
C ASP A 165 -6.42 -8.41 5.81
N TYR A 166 -5.43 -7.55 5.67
CA TYR A 166 -5.64 -6.14 5.40
C TYR A 166 -4.76 -5.70 4.24
N ASN A 167 -5.39 -5.15 3.22
CA ASN A 167 -4.74 -4.55 2.08
C ASN A 167 -5.13 -3.06 2.00
N PRO A 168 -4.21 -2.11 2.25
CA PRO A 168 -4.52 -0.68 2.17
C PRO A 168 -4.96 -0.24 0.76
N GLN A 169 -4.62 -1.02 -0.27
CA GLN A 169 -5.03 -0.73 -1.66
C GLN A 169 -6.49 -1.07 -1.89
N GLU A 170 -7.00 -2.14 -1.26
CA GLU A 170 -8.42 -2.52 -1.32
C GLU A 170 -9.29 -1.51 -0.56
N GLU A 171 -8.83 -1.05 0.61
CA GLU A 171 -9.50 0.04 1.35
C GLU A 171 -9.59 1.30 0.49
N LYS A 172 -8.48 1.72 -0.11
CA LYS A 172 -8.45 2.89 -1.00
C LYS A 172 -9.36 2.72 -2.22
N ALA A 173 -9.43 1.52 -2.80
CA ALA A 173 -10.31 1.23 -3.92
C ALA A 173 -11.79 1.32 -3.52
N ALA A 174 -12.16 0.77 -2.35
CA ALA A 174 -13.51 0.87 -1.82
C ALA A 174 -13.93 2.32 -1.54
N ASP A 175 -13.03 3.14 -0.98
CA ASP A 175 -13.26 4.57 -0.76
C ASP A 175 -13.52 5.34 -2.05
N LEU A 176 -12.73 5.04 -3.10
CA LEU A 176 -12.93 5.62 -4.42
C LEU A 176 -14.27 5.19 -5.03
N GLU A 177 -14.66 3.92 -4.89
CA GLU A 177 -15.94 3.45 -5.40
C GLU A 177 -17.12 4.16 -4.72
N SER A 178 -17.10 4.26 -3.39
CA SER A 178 -18.10 5.03 -2.63
C SER A 178 -18.15 6.50 -3.05
N LEU A 179 -16.99 7.12 -3.33
CA LEU A 179 -16.94 8.48 -3.86
C LEU A 179 -17.62 8.58 -5.23
N PHE A 180 -17.30 7.69 -6.17
CA PHE A 180 -17.88 7.71 -7.52
C PHE A 180 -19.37 7.42 -7.52
N GLU A 181 -19.85 6.54 -6.65
CA GLU A 181 -21.28 6.28 -6.46
C GLU A 181 -22.01 7.57 -6.03
N ARG A 182 -21.50 8.28 -5.01
CA ARG A 182 -22.07 9.57 -4.59
C ARG A 182 -22.03 10.64 -5.68
N LEU A 183 -20.93 10.72 -6.43
CA LEU A 183 -20.80 11.67 -7.53
C LEU A 183 -21.80 11.37 -8.67
N SER A 184 -22.07 10.08 -8.94
CA SER A 184 -23.00 9.65 -9.97
C SER A 184 -24.45 10.13 -9.71
N GLY A 185 -24.84 10.27 -8.44
CA GLY A 185 -26.13 10.82 -8.03
C GLY A 185 -26.29 12.33 -8.26
N SER A 186 -25.20 13.08 -8.50
CA SER A 186 -25.28 14.53 -8.76
C SER A 186 -25.47 14.82 -10.24
N LYS A 187 -26.64 15.34 -10.63
CA LYS A 187 -26.96 15.72 -12.03
C LYS A 187 -25.90 16.59 -12.71
N PHE A 188 -25.29 17.51 -11.96
CA PHE A 188 -24.20 18.34 -12.49
C PHE A 188 -22.94 17.53 -12.75
N ARG A 189 -22.50 16.71 -11.78
CA ARG A 189 -21.24 15.94 -11.87
C ARG A 189 -21.33 14.79 -12.87
N SER A 190 -22.46 14.08 -12.86
CA SER A 190 -22.70 12.94 -13.75
C SER A 190 -22.96 13.35 -15.21
N GLY A 191 -23.06 14.65 -15.52
CA GLY A 191 -23.21 15.17 -16.88
C GLY A 191 -21.90 15.28 -17.66
N PHE A 192 -20.74 15.23 -17.01
CA PHE A 192 -19.45 15.42 -17.68
C PHE A 192 -19.00 14.15 -18.42
N ARG A 193 -18.41 14.33 -19.60
CA ARG A 193 -17.82 13.27 -20.44
C ARG A 193 -16.55 13.80 -21.11
N LEU A 194 -15.62 12.92 -21.43
CA LEU A 194 -14.51 13.27 -22.33
C LEU A 194 -15.05 13.46 -23.76
N GLY A 195 -14.72 14.58 -24.39
CA GLY A 195 -15.00 14.80 -25.80
C GLY A 195 -13.91 14.19 -26.69
N LYS A 196 -14.15 14.14 -28.00
CA LYS A 196 -13.24 13.52 -28.99
C LYS A 196 -11.80 14.03 -28.90
N LYS A 197 -11.61 15.35 -28.77
CA LYS A 197 -10.28 15.98 -28.65
C LYS A 197 -9.59 15.61 -27.34
N GLU A 198 -10.32 15.53 -26.23
CA GLU A 198 -9.76 15.11 -24.96
C GLU A 198 -9.36 13.62 -25.00
N ILE A 199 -10.19 12.76 -25.57
CA ILE A 199 -9.87 11.33 -25.74
C ILE A 199 -8.58 11.17 -26.56
N GLN A 200 -8.51 11.79 -27.74
CA GLN A 200 -7.34 11.75 -28.61
C GLN A 200 -6.07 12.21 -27.87
N TYR A 201 -6.17 13.33 -27.13
CA TYR A 201 -5.04 13.83 -26.36
C TYR A 201 -4.60 12.85 -25.25
N ALA A 202 -5.54 12.20 -24.57
CA ALA A 202 -5.25 11.21 -23.55
C ALA A 202 -4.56 9.97 -24.13
N GLU A 203 -4.99 9.50 -25.31
CA GLU A 203 -4.36 8.38 -26.03
C GLU A 203 -2.94 8.74 -26.50
N GLU A 204 -2.77 9.89 -27.15
CA GLU A 204 -1.49 10.34 -27.69
C GLU A 204 -0.43 10.55 -26.61
N LYS A 205 -0.84 11.04 -25.43
CA LYS A 205 0.09 11.35 -24.34
C LYS A 205 0.31 10.19 -23.37
N GLY A 206 -0.68 9.31 -23.24
CA GLY A 206 -0.66 8.19 -22.30
C GLY A 206 -0.84 8.62 -20.83
N ARG A 207 -1.12 7.62 -19.99
CA ARG A 207 -1.50 7.80 -18.59
C ARG A 207 -0.48 8.54 -17.74
N ASP A 208 0.81 8.24 -17.89
CA ASP A 208 1.87 8.86 -17.08
C ASP A 208 1.96 10.37 -17.36
N THR A 209 1.90 10.77 -18.63
CA THR A 209 1.91 12.18 -19.02
C THR A 209 0.66 12.91 -18.52
N ILE A 210 -0.52 12.30 -18.65
CA ILE A 210 -1.77 12.88 -18.12
C ILE A 210 -1.71 13.04 -16.60
N ARG A 211 -1.07 12.10 -15.89
CA ARG A 211 -0.84 12.21 -14.44
C ARG A 211 0.06 13.39 -14.10
N LEU A 212 1.15 13.60 -14.84
CA LEU A 212 2.03 14.76 -14.65
C LEU A 212 1.29 16.09 -14.85
N HIS A 213 0.46 16.18 -15.90
CA HIS A 213 -0.36 17.37 -16.12
C HIS A 213 -1.37 17.60 -14.98
N ALA A 214 -2.01 16.54 -14.49
CA ALA A 214 -2.91 16.63 -13.34
C ALA A 214 -2.19 17.15 -12.10
N GLN A 215 -0.99 16.66 -11.81
CA GLN A 215 -0.15 17.16 -10.71
C GLN A 215 0.14 18.65 -10.87
N GLU A 216 0.53 19.08 -12.06
CA GLU A 216 0.83 20.49 -12.31
C GLU A 216 -0.41 21.39 -12.15
N PHE A 217 -1.57 20.97 -12.65
CA PHE A 217 -2.81 21.73 -12.50
C PHE A 217 -3.25 21.82 -11.05
N VAL A 218 -3.19 20.72 -10.29
CA VAL A 218 -3.53 20.70 -8.86
C VAL A 218 -2.57 21.62 -8.09
N ARG A 219 -1.26 21.47 -8.30
CA ARG A 219 -0.24 22.29 -7.64
C ARG A 219 -0.42 23.78 -7.91
N LYS A 220 -0.68 24.18 -9.17
CA LYS A 220 -0.78 25.60 -9.53
C LYS A 220 -2.12 26.23 -9.18
N ARG A 221 -3.23 25.48 -9.24
CA ARG A 221 -4.60 26.05 -9.21
C ARG A 221 -5.40 25.70 -7.97
N LEU A 222 -5.00 24.68 -7.23
CA LEU A 222 -5.73 24.19 -6.05
C LEU A 222 -4.87 24.17 -4.80
N ALA A 223 -3.56 23.91 -4.90
CA ALA A 223 -2.70 23.80 -3.73
C ALA A 223 -2.57 25.08 -2.90
N PRO A 224 -2.44 26.29 -3.46
CA PRO A 224 -2.26 27.51 -2.65
C PRO A 224 -3.40 27.73 -1.65
N ALA A 225 -3.07 28.25 -0.47
CA ALA A 225 -4.05 28.57 0.58
C ALA A 225 -5.05 29.65 0.13
N GLU A 226 -4.55 30.67 -0.58
CA GLU A 226 -5.32 31.75 -1.16
C GLU A 226 -5.32 31.66 -2.69
N ILE A 227 -6.51 31.62 -3.29
CA ILE A 227 -6.70 31.52 -4.74
C ILE A 227 -7.63 32.65 -5.17
N ALA A 228 -7.10 33.62 -5.90
CA ALA A 228 -7.80 34.86 -6.27
C ALA A 228 -9.11 34.62 -7.03
N ASN A 229 -9.22 33.53 -7.79
CA ASN A 229 -10.40 33.15 -8.57
C ASN A 229 -10.99 31.80 -8.15
N ASP A 230 -10.98 31.47 -6.86
CA ASP A 230 -11.60 30.23 -6.36
C ASP A 230 -13.08 30.12 -6.78
N GLY A 231 -13.47 28.92 -7.22
CA GLY A 231 -14.75 28.66 -7.88
C GLY A 231 -14.74 28.81 -9.40
N ARG A 232 -13.71 29.44 -9.98
CA ARG A 232 -13.57 29.70 -11.43
C ARG A 232 -12.18 29.36 -11.99
N GLN A 233 -11.30 28.76 -11.18
CA GLN A 233 -9.90 28.47 -11.56
C GLN A 233 -9.74 27.36 -12.60
N THR A 234 -10.72 26.46 -12.73
CA THR A 234 -10.64 25.30 -13.62
C THR A 234 -11.54 25.49 -14.85
N PRO A 235 -10.96 25.59 -16.06
CA PRO A 235 -11.71 25.59 -17.31
C PRO A 235 -12.61 24.36 -17.44
N MET A 236 -13.61 24.42 -18.32
CA MET A 236 -14.54 23.29 -18.51
C MET A 236 -14.03 22.24 -19.50
N ARG A 237 -13.19 22.64 -20.46
CA ARG A 237 -12.71 21.82 -21.59
C ARG A 237 -11.31 22.24 -22.05
N GLY A 238 -10.75 21.48 -22.99
CA GLY A 238 -9.47 21.79 -23.64
C GLY A 238 -8.29 20.97 -23.13
N HIS A 239 -8.50 20.16 -22.09
CA HIS A 239 -7.57 19.16 -21.60
C HIS A 239 -8.36 18.08 -20.84
N PRO A 240 -8.04 16.78 -20.92
CA PRO A 240 -8.78 15.70 -20.26
C PRO A 240 -9.00 15.88 -18.74
N VAL A 241 -8.01 16.48 -18.07
CA VAL A 241 -8.06 16.79 -16.63
C VAL A 241 -9.19 17.76 -16.27
N PHE A 242 -9.55 18.69 -17.15
CA PHE A 242 -10.56 19.71 -16.84
C PHE A 242 -11.99 19.17 -16.67
N PRO A 243 -12.57 18.43 -17.64
CA PRO A 243 -13.85 17.78 -17.42
C PRO A 243 -13.77 16.76 -16.29
N ALA A 244 -12.63 16.09 -16.10
CA ALA A 244 -12.43 15.19 -14.96
C ALA A 244 -12.51 15.91 -13.61
N GLN A 245 -11.89 17.09 -13.48
CA GLN A 245 -11.95 17.89 -12.26
C GLN A 245 -13.38 18.30 -11.91
N HIS A 246 -14.16 18.69 -12.92
CA HIS A 246 -15.57 19.00 -12.72
C HIS A 246 -16.41 17.77 -12.41
N ALA A 247 -16.20 16.65 -13.11
CA ALA A 247 -16.91 15.41 -12.85
C ALA A 247 -16.66 14.87 -11.44
N THR A 248 -15.44 15.06 -10.93
CA THR A 248 -15.00 14.49 -9.65
C THR A 248 -15.18 15.41 -8.45
N GLY A 249 -15.56 16.68 -8.66
CA GLY A 249 -15.66 17.63 -7.54
C GLY A 249 -14.30 18.14 -7.07
N THR A 250 -13.29 18.13 -7.94
CA THR A 250 -11.92 18.60 -7.67
C THR A 250 -11.58 19.90 -8.42
N CYS A 251 -12.58 20.67 -8.87
CA CYS A 251 -12.38 21.89 -9.65
C CYS A 251 -12.17 23.18 -8.84
N CYS A 252 -12.50 23.19 -7.54
CA CYS A 252 -12.25 24.33 -6.65
C CYS A 252 -12.24 23.93 -5.17
N ARG A 253 -11.84 24.84 -4.26
CA ARG A 253 -11.83 24.58 -2.81
C ARG A 253 -13.22 24.30 -2.26
N GLY A 254 -14.24 24.97 -2.79
CA GLY A 254 -15.65 24.68 -2.49
C GLY A 254 -16.03 23.22 -2.77
N CYS A 255 -15.58 22.68 -3.90
CA CYS A 255 -15.88 21.30 -4.27
C CYS A 255 -15.04 20.30 -3.46
N LEU A 256 -13.76 20.60 -3.22
CA LEU A 256 -12.88 19.80 -2.35
C LEU A 256 -13.46 19.64 -0.95
N TYR A 257 -13.93 20.73 -0.35
CA TYR A 257 -14.61 20.68 0.95
C TYR A 257 -15.88 19.83 0.93
N LYS A 258 -16.75 20.04 -0.06
CA LYS A 258 -18.04 19.36 -0.15
C LYS A 258 -17.92 17.85 -0.41
N TRP A 259 -17.04 17.45 -1.33
CA TRP A 259 -17.00 16.08 -1.85
C TRP A 259 -15.91 15.22 -1.22
N HIS A 260 -14.80 15.84 -0.83
CA HIS A 260 -13.59 15.17 -0.37
C HIS A 260 -13.21 15.49 1.07
N ARG A 261 -13.97 16.37 1.75
CA ARG A 261 -13.74 16.78 3.15
C ARG A 261 -12.37 17.46 3.39
N ILE A 262 -11.80 18.05 2.34
CA ILE A 262 -10.56 18.83 2.43
C ILE A 262 -10.90 20.28 2.79
N GLU A 263 -10.32 20.79 3.87
CA GLU A 263 -10.60 22.13 4.39
C GLU A 263 -10.13 23.25 3.45
N LYS A 264 -10.78 24.41 3.60
CA LYS A 264 -10.45 25.64 2.87
C LYS A 264 -9.46 26.49 3.67
N GLY A 265 -8.83 27.46 2.99
CA GLY A 265 -8.01 28.48 3.64
C GLY A 265 -6.63 28.00 4.10
N ARG A 266 -6.22 26.79 3.73
CA ARG A 266 -4.87 26.28 3.96
C ARG A 266 -4.30 25.64 2.71
N GLU A 267 -2.97 25.61 2.63
CA GLU A 267 -2.28 24.92 1.55
C GLU A 267 -2.62 23.42 1.57
N LEU A 268 -2.73 22.82 0.38
CA LEU A 268 -2.92 21.38 0.25
C LEU A 268 -1.62 20.65 0.57
N SER A 269 -1.69 19.63 1.44
CA SER A 269 -0.55 18.75 1.68
C SER A 269 -0.20 17.95 0.42
N GLU A 270 1.03 17.41 0.35
CA GLU A 270 1.43 16.54 -0.76
C GLU A 270 0.51 15.31 -0.88
N GLU A 271 0.05 14.78 0.25
CA GLU A 271 -0.89 13.65 0.30
C GLU A 271 -2.25 14.01 -0.28
N GLU A 272 -2.78 15.19 0.05
CA GLU A 272 -4.05 15.68 -0.50
C GLU A 272 -3.95 15.93 -2.00
N GLN A 273 -2.83 16.52 -2.45
CA GLN A 273 -2.58 16.72 -3.87
C GLN A 273 -2.49 15.37 -4.61
N ALA A 274 -1.77 14.39 -4.06
CA ALA A 274 -1.65 13.04 -4.61
C ALA A 274 -3.01 12.32 -4.65
N TYR A 275 -3.83 12.47 -3.61
CA TYR A 275 -5.20 11.95 -3.57
C TYR A 275 -6.06 12.56 -4.68
N ILE A 276 -6.08 13.89 -4.82
CA ILE A 276 -6.85 14.58 -5.86
C ILE A 276 -6.45 14.10 -7.26
N VAL A 277 -5.14 14.01 -7.52
CA VAL A 277 -4.62 13.50 -8.79
C VAL A 277 -5.09 12.06 -9.04
N SER A 278 -5.08 11.20 -8.00
CA SER A 278 -5.55 9.82 -8.14
C SER A 278 -7.04 9.73 -8.51
N VAL A 279 -7.89 10.57 -7.92
CA VAL A 279 -9.33 10.64 -8.26
C VAL A 279 -9.53 11.09 -9.71
N ILE A 280 -8.80 12.12 -10.15
CA ILE A 280 -8.85 12.64 -11.52
C ILE A 280 -8.46 11.55 -12.53
N CYS A 281 -7.31 10.91 -12.30
CA CYS A 281 -6.80 9.87 -13.20
C CYS A 281 -7.72 8.63 -13.24
N GLU A 282 -8.28 8.24 -12.10
CA GLU A 282 -9.22 7.12 -12.02
C GLU A 282 -10.50 7.41 -12.83
N TRP A 283 -11.05 8.62 -12.75
CA TRP A 283 -12.21 8.99 -13.56
C TRP A 283 -11.90 8.95 -15.06
N ILE A 284 -10.73 9.47 -15.48
CA ILE A 284 -10.29 9.43 -16.89
C ILE A 284 -10.15 7.97 -17.34
N ALA A 285 -9.51 7.12 -16.55
CA ALA A 285 -9.35 5.70 -16.86
C ALA A 285 -10.70 4.98 -17.01
N ARG A 286 -11.66 5.25 -16.12
CA ARG A 286 -13.03 4.72 -16.23
C ARG A 286 -13.74 5.18 -17.51
N GLN A 287 -13.59 6.45 -17.89
CA GLN A 287 -14.13 6.97 -19.16
C GLN A 287 -13.49 6.29 -20.37
N MET A 288 -12.16 6.18 -20.41
CA MET A 288 -11.42 5.51 -21.49
C MET A 288 -11.82 4.03 -21.62
N LYS A 289 -11.88 3.31 -20.49
CA LYS A 289 -12.30 1.90 -20.45
C LYS A 289 -13.73 1.70 -20.95
N SER A 290 -14.65 2.60 -20.60
CA SER A 290 -16.04 2.54 -21.09
C SER A 290 -16.16 2.69 -22.62
N MET A 291 -15.11 3.19 -23.27
CA MET A 291 -15.01 3.36 -24.72
C MET A 291 -14.15 2.28 -25.40
N GLY A 292 -13.78 1.22 -24.67
CA GLY A 292 -12.95 0.12 -25.18
C GLY A 292 -11.48 0.50 -25.42
N LYS A 293 -10.98 1.54 -24.74
CA LYS A 293 -9.58 1.97 -24.84
C LYS A 293 -8.81 1.51 -23.61
N ASP A 294 -7.65 0.88 -23.82
CA ASP A 294 -6.69 0.59 -22.75
C ASP A 294 -5.93 1.86 -22.39
N PHE A 295 -6.01 2.27 -21.11
CA PHE A 295 -5.43 3.52 -20.58
C PHE A 295 -4.71 3.32 -19.24
#